data_AF-A0ABD5PRK5-F1
#
_entry.id   AF-A0ABD5PRK5-F1
#
_cell.length_a   1.000
_cell.length_b   1.000
_cell.length_c   1.000
_cell.angle_alpha   90.00
_cell.angle_beta   90.00
_cell.angle_gamma   90.00
#
_symmetry.space_group_name_H-M   'P 1'
#
loop_
_entity.id
_entity.type
_entity.pdbx_description
1 polymer ?
#
loop_
_entity_poly.entity_id
_entity_poly.type
_entity_poly.pdbx_seq_one_letter_code
_entity_poly.pdbx_strand_id
1 'polypeptide(L)'
;MGINDENRIVETYELRLSADELLELESVIRADWNALSEPCPKCQGTEFDHLRYEGGHYGHHEDGVVQRTDYWDQKGSLYTACKSCDEVLYKHPAYDLLEQWSDHYVK
;
A
#
# COMPACT_ATOMS: atom_id res chain seq x y z
N MET A 1 21.29 0.89 19.56
CA MET A 1 20.04 0.71 20.32
C MET A 1 19.04 0.08 19.38
N GLY A 2 18.80 -1.23 19.53
CA GLY A 2 17.72 -1.88 18.79
C GLY A 2 16.41 -1.41 19.41
N ILE A 3 15.61 -0.67 18.64
CA ILE A 3 14.22 -0.42 19.01
C ILE A 3 13.52 -1.74 18.72
N ASN A 4 13.13 -2.46 19.78
CA ASN A 4 12.09 -3.46 19.65
C ASN A 4 10.86 -2.71 19.15
N ASP A 5 10.54 -2.86 17.87
CA ASP A 5 9.38 -2.22 17.27
C ASP A 5 8.14 -3.07 17.58
N GLU A 6 7.80 -3.20 18.86
CA GLU A 6 6.69 -4.03 19.35
C GLU A 6 5.34 -3.60 18.75
N ASN A 7 5.26 -2.39 18.20
CA ASN A 7 4.09 -1.85 17.53
C ASN A 7 4.05 -2.14 16.03
N ARG A 8 5.12 -2.71 15.44
CA ARG A 8 5.16 -3.05 14.02
C ARG A 8 4.80 -4.52 13.83
N ILE A 9 3.62 -4.73 13.25
CA ILE A 9 3.13 -6.04 12.85
C ILE A 9 3.55 -6.27 11.41
N VAL A 10 4.26 -7.36 11.16
CA VAL A 10 4.67 -7.80 9.83
C VAL A 10 4.07 -9.17 9.57
N GLU A 11 3.34 -9.29 8.47
CA GLU A 11 2.78 -10.56 8.02
C GLU A 11 3.34 -10.88 6.64
N THR A 12 3.83 -12.12 6.46
CA THR A 12 4.37 -12.58 5.20
C THR A 12 3.38 -13.52 4.51
N TYR A 13 3.26 -13.35 3.20
CA TYR A 13 2.38 -14.12 2.33
C TYR A 13 3.21 -14.72 1.21
N GLU A 14 2.94 -15.98 0.86
CA GLU A 14 3.54 -16.62 -0.31
C GLU A 14 2.48 -16.72 -1.42
N LEU A 15 2.71 -16.04 -2.54
CA LEU A 15 1.89 -16.16 -3.73
C LEU A 15 2.59 -17.07 -4.75
N ARG A 16 1.89 -18.13 -5.17
CA ARG A 16 2.37 -19.01 -6.24
C ARG A 16 1.87 -18.51 -7.60
N LEU A 17 2.77 -18.00 -8.42
CA LEU A 17 2.45 -17.48 -9.77
C LEU A 17 2.40 -18.61 -10.81
N SER A 18 3.30 -19.58 -10.70
CA SER A 18 3.36 -20.79 -11.54
C SER A 18 3.90 -21.99 -10.74
N ALA A 19 4.11 -23.15 -11.38
CA ALA A 19 4.59 -24.35 -10.69
C ALA A 19 5.95 -24.15 -10.01
N ASP A 20 6.82 -23.35 -10.63
CA ASP A 20 8.21 -23.13 -10.23
C ASP A 20 8.48 -21.69 -9.73
N GLU A 21 7.45 -20.84 -9.70
CA GLU A 21 7.58 -19.42 -9.35
C GLU A 21 6.73 -19.09 -8.12
N LEU A 22 7.44 -18.71 -7.06
CA LEU A 22 6.89 -18.25 -5.79
C LEU A 22 7.31 -16.82 -5.54
N LEU A 23 6.38 -16.05 -4.98
CA LEU A 23 6.57 -14.65 -4.64
C LEU A 23 6.29 -14.46 -3.16
N GLU A 24 7.29 -13.99 -2.42
CA GLU A 24 7.10 -13.55 -1.04
C GLU A 24 6.60 -12.10 -1.05
N LEU A 25 5.51 -11.86 -0.32
CA LEU A 25 4.88 -10.57 -0.15
C LEU A 25 4.82 -10.25 1.33
N GLU A 26 4.89 -8.99 1.68
CA GLU A 26 4.85 -8.55 3.05
C GLU A 26 3.76 -7.49 3.26
N SER A 27 2.97 -7.68 4.31
CA SER A 27 2.09 -6.67 4.88
C SER A 27 2.78 -6.05 6.09
N VAL A 28 2.70 -4.73 6.21
CA VAL A 28 3.21 -3.99 7.37
C VAL A 28 2.08 -3.14 7.94
N ILE A 29 1.82 -3.27 9.23
CA ILE A 29 0.91 -2.40 9.96
C ILE A 29 1.62 -1.92 11.22
N ARG A 30 1.70 -0.61 11.39
CA ARG A 30 2.21 -0.02 12.62
C ARG A 30 1.04 0.36 13.54
N ALA A 31 0.86 -0.39 14.62
CA ALA A 31 -0.29 -0.31 15.53
C ALA A 31 -0.39 1.02 16.31
N ASP A 32 0.71 1.78 16.44
CA ASP A 32 0.74 3.09 17.08
C ASP A 32 0.58 4.27 16.10
N TRP A 33 0.17 3.99 14.87
CA TRP A 33 -0.10 5.00 13.84
C TRP A 33 -1.42 4.70 13.11
N ASN A 34 -2.33 5.67 13.06
CA ASN A 34 -3.67 5.47 12.50
C ASN A 34 -3.88 6.12 11.12
N ALA A 35 -3.28 7.29 10.87
CA ALA A 35 -3.58 8.08 9.69
C ALA A 35 -2.51 9.14 9.37
N LEU A 36 -2.53 9.65 8.14
CA LEU A 36 -1.64 10.73 7.66
C LEU A 36 -1.76 12.06 8.45
N SER A 37 -2.83 12.24 9.22
CA SER A 37 -2.99 13.39 10.12
C SER A 37 -2.17 13.26 11.40
N GLU A 38 -1.65 12.07 11.71
CA GLU A 38 -0.81 11.82 12.88
C GLU A 38 0.68 11.86 12.48
N PRO A 39 1.55 12.43 13.33
CA PRO A 39 2.97 12.43 13.08
C PRO A 39 3.54 11.00 13.10
N CYS A 40 4.67 10.79 12.43
CA CYS A 40 5.39 9.53 12.47
C CYS A 40 5.77 9.19 13.92
N PRO A 41 5.37 8.01 14.46
CA PRO A 41 5.66 7.66 15.86
C PRO A 41 7.16 7.59 16.16
N LYS A 42 7.98 7.25 15.15
CA LYS A 42 9.43 7.08 15.29
C LYS A 42 10.21 8.40 15.35
N CYS A 43 9.85 9.39 14.52
CA CYS A 43 10.63 10.64 14.38
C CYS A 43 9.84 11.93 14.53
N GLN A 44 8.52 11.85 14.73
CA GLN A 44 7.58 12.98 14.79
C GLN A 44 7.45 13.79 13.48
N GLY A 45 8.02 13.30 12.37
CA GLY A 45 7.85 13.92 11.05
C GLY A 45 6.41 13.87 10.56
N THR A 46 6.00 14.87 9.78
CA THR A 46 4.62 15.06 9.30
C THR A 46 4.50 15.00 7.77
N GLU A 47 5.58 14.63 7.08
CA GLU A 47 5.62 14.41 5.64
C GLU A 47 5.74 12.91 5.34
N PHE A 48 4.95 12.43 4.37
CA PHE A 48 4.83 11.01 4.07
C PHE A 48 4.79 10.77 2.56
N ASP A 49 5.52 9.75 2.09
CA ASP A 49 5.25 9.15 0.79
C ASP A 49 4.05 8.23 0.96
N HIS A 50 2.98 8.46 0.19
CA HIS A 50 1.73 7.72 0.31
C HIS A 50 1.21 7.29 -1.06
N LEU A 51 0.98 5.99 -1.22
CA LEU A 51 0.34 5.41 -2.39
C LEU A 51 -1.02 4.83 -2.02
N ARG A 52 -2.00 5.06 -2.89
CA ARG A 52 -3.37 4.55 -2.76
C ARG A 52 -3.82 3.89 -4.06
N TYR A 53 -4.77 2.97 -3.96
CA TYR A 53 -5.49 2.44 -5.11
C TYR A 53 -6.88 3.08 -5.20
N GLU A 54 -7.41 3.14 -6.42
CA GLU A 54 -8.78 3.56 -6.69
C GLU A 54 -9.33 2.73 -7.86
N GLY A 55 -10.55 2.24 -7.70
CA GLY A 55 -11.28 1.43 -8.66
C GLY A 55 -12.75 1.80 -8.65
N GLY A 56 -13.35 1.84 -9.83
CA GLY A 56 -14.74 2.25 -10.01
C GLY A 56 -15.42 1.47 -11.13
N HIS A 57 -16.75 1.47 -11.13
CA HIS A 57 -17.54 1.01 -12.25
C HIS A 57 -17.79 2.16 -13.23
N TYR A 58 -17.60 1.94 -14.53
CA TYR A 58 -17.80 2.96 -15.56
C TYR A 58 -18.85 2.50 -16.56
N GLY A 59 -19.83 3.35 -16.83
CA GLY A 59 -20.85 3.15 -17.85
C GLY A 59 -20.74 4.18 -18.97
N HIS A 60 -21.65 4.09 -19.93
CA HIS A 60 -21.80 5.09 -20.99
C HIS A 60 -23.12 5.83 -20.83
N HIS A 61 -23.11 7.15 -21.03
CA HIS A 61 -24.31 7.95 -21.18
C HIS A 61 -24.13 8.88 -22.38
N GLU A 62 -25.03 8.75 -23.36
CA GLU A 62 -24.87 9.34 -24.69
C GLU A 62 -23.49 8.97 -25.27
N ASP A 63 -22.61 9.96 -25.46
CA ASP A 63 -21.26 9.80 -26.00
C ASP A 63 -20.16 9.87 -24.93
N GLY A 64 -20.52 9.88 -23.63
CA GLY A 64 -19.60 10.07 -22.52
C GLY A 64 -19.41 8.82 -21.64
N VAL A 65 -18.18 8.64 -21.14
CA VAL A 65 -17.89 7.68 -20.06
C VAL A 65 -18.23 8.31 -18.72
N VAL A 66 -19.06 7.64 -17.92
CA VAL A 66 -19.51 8.11 -16.60
C VAL A 66 -19.14 7.09 -15.53
N GLN A 67 -18.44 7.52 -14.48
CA GLN A 67 -18.21 6.70 -13.30
C GLN A 67 -19.51 6.55 -12.50
N ARG A 68 -19.88 5.30 -12.22
CA ARG A 68 -21.07 4.88 -11.50
C ARG A 68 -20.74 4.71 -10.02
N THR A 69 -20.99 5.75 -9.23
CA THR A 69 -20.74 5.76 -7.78
C THR A 69 -21.80 5.01 -6.97
N ASP A 70 -22.89 4.57 -7.62
CA ASP A 70 -24.03 3.88 -7.04
C ASP A 70 -23.85 2.36 -6.89
N TYR A 71 -22.85 1.76 -7.58
CA TYR A 71 -22.64 0.31 -7.58
C TYR A 71 -21.31 -0.13 -6.94
N TRP A 72 -20.26 0.70 -7.01
CA TRP A 72 -18.92 0.30 -6.58
C TRP A 72 -17.95 1.50 -6.48
N ASP A 73 -17.43 1.75 -5.28
CA ASP A 73 -16.33 2.70 -5.01
C ASP A 73 -15.30 1.98 -4.14
N GLN A 74 -14.21 1.48 -4.75
CA GLN A 74 -13.13 0.83 -4.02
C GLN A 74 -11.88 1.70 -4.05
N LYS A 75 -11.53 2.21 -2.89
CA LYS A 75 -10.28 2.95 -2.67
C LYS A 75 -9.68 2.57 -1.33
N GLY A 76 -8.36 2.64 -1.25
CA GLY A 76 -7.64 2.32 -0.02
C GLY A 76 -6.16 2.61 -0.13
N SER A 77 -5.48 2.61 1.01
CA SER A 77 -4.03 2.75 1.08
C SER A 77 -3.35 1.50 0.53
N LEU A 78 -2.25 1.68 -0.21
CA LEU A 78 -1.31 0.61 -0.58
C LEU A 78 -0.03 0.69 0.23
N TYR A 79 0.48 1.89 0.45
CA TYR A 79 1.77 2.10 1.11
C TYR A 79 1.82 3.49 1.75
N THR A 80 2.42 3.57 2.93
CA THR A 80 2.76 4.83 3.58
C THR A 80 4.11 4.70 4.28
N ALA A 81 5.04 5.60 3.95
CA ALA A 81 6.31 5.74 4.65
C ALA A 81 6.56 7.18 5.07
N CYS A 82 7.20 7.37 6.22
CA CYS A 82 7.61 8.68 6.68
C CYS A 82 8.78 9.22 5.85
N LYS A 83 8.65 10.42 5.29
CA LYS A 83 9.69 11.01 4.44
C LYS A 83 10.98 11.36 5.20
N SER A 84 10.86 11.61 6.49
CA SER A 84 11.98 12.07 7.32
C SER A 84 12.87 10.93 7.84
N CYS A 85 12.33 9.72 7.97
CA CYS A 85 13.06 8.59 8.58
C CYS A 85 12.86 7.24 7.86
N ASP A 86 12.18 7.27 6.70
CA ASP A 86 11.86 6.12 5.84
C ASP A 86 11.13 4.97 6.55
N GLU A 87 10.52 5.24 7.71
CA GLU A 87 9.76 4.23 8.43
C GLU A 87 8.48 3.89 7.66
N VAL A 88 8.31 2.62 7.31
CA VAL A 88 7.09 2.08 6.71
C VAL A 88 6.03 1.96 7.80
N LEU A 89 4.99 2.78 7.71
CA LEU A 89 3.90 2.84 8.67
C LEU A 89 2.74 1.93 8.27
N TYR A 90 2.56 1.75 6.95
CA TYR A 90 1.56 0.86 6.39
C TYR A 90 2.06 0.31 5.05
N LYS A 91 1.90 -0.98 4.81
CA LYS A 91 2.11 -1.63 3.51
C LYS A 91 1.07 -2.73 3.32
N HIS A 92 0.26 -2.63 2.29
CA HIS A 92 -0.60 -3.71 1.83
C HIS A 92 0.26 -4.72 1.04
N PRO A 93 0.04 -6.05 1.15
CA PRO A 93 0.87 -7.05 0.45
C PRO A 93 0.83 -6.91 -1.08
N ALA A 94 -0.23 -6.32 -1.63
CA ALA A 94 -0.31 -6.01 -3.06
C ALA A 94 0.69 -4.94 -3.53
N TYR A 95 1.29 -4.16 -2.63
CA TYR A 95 2.35 -3.22 -2.98
C TYR A 95 3.57 -3.97 -3.54
N ASP A 96 4.01 -5.04 -2.88
CA ASP A 96 5.16 -5.83 -3.31
C ASP A 96 4.90 -6.52 -4.66
N LEU A 97 3.64 -6.87 -4.99
CA LEU A 97 3.25 -7.36 -6.31
C LEU A 97 3.48 -6.30 -7.41
N LEU A 98 3.06 -5.05 -7.13
CA LEU A 98 3.15 -3.96 -8.10
C LEU A 98 4.60 -3.54 -8.34
N GLU A 99 5.40 -3.45 -7.29
CA GLU A 99 6.82 -3.09 -7.41
C GLU A 99 7.60 -4.13 -8.22
N GLN A 100 7.40 -5.42 -7.94
CA GLN A 100 8.08 -6.47 -8.69
C GLN A 100 7.68 -6.50 -10.16
N TRP A 101 6.41 -6.24 -10.48
CA TRP A 101 6.01 -6.07 -11.88
C TRP A 101 6.61 -4.82 -12.51
N SER A 102 6.68 -3.70 -11.81
CA SER A 102 7.29 -2.47 -12.34
C SER A 102 8.74 -2.69 -12.76
N ASP A 103 9.54 -3.35 -11.90
CA ASP A 103 10.94 -3.66 -12.17
C ASP A 103 11.13 -4.58 -13.39
N HIS A 104 10.15 -5.43 -13.69
CA HIS A 104 10.17 -6.28 -14.88
C HIS A 104 10.01 -5.51 -16.21
N TYR A 105 9.43 -4.31 -16.20
CA TYR A 105 9.19 -3.49 -17.40
C TYR A 105 10.14 -2.29 -17.55
N VAL A 106 11.04 -2.06 -16.60
CA VAL A 106 12.16 -1.11 -16.76
C VAL A 106 13.37 -1.85 -17.35
N LYS A 107 13.32 -2.10 -18.67
CA LYS A 107 14.48 -2.51 -19.48
C LYS A 107 14.63 -1.62 -20.71
#